data_AF-A0A1V0DD81-F1
#
_entry.id   AF-A0A1V0DD81-F1
#
_cell.length_a   1.000
_cell.length_b   1.000
_cell.length_c   1.000
_cell.angle_alpha   90.00
_cell.angle_beta   90.00
_cell.angle_gamma   90.00
#
_symmetry.space_group_name_H-M   'P 1'
#
loop_
_entity.id
_entity.type
_entity.pdbx_description
1 polymer ?
#
loop_
_entity_poly.entity_id
_entity_poly.type
_entity_poly.pdbx_seq_one_letter_code
_entity_poly.pdbx_strand_id
1 'polypeptide(L)'
;MQIEGAPTSEQIVDLEQNTVLVQYSVLLSDYEASLTSDEFEVTVSYDQIRSDTTGRVTPQVHLPPGLSIRNVRVIPPTLGYYNVLIEN
;
A
#
# COMPACT_ATOMS: atom_id res chain seq x y z
N MET A 1 -0.41 4.28 4.79
CA MET A 1 -0.04 2.91 4.38
C MET A 1 0.03 2.04 5.62
N GLN A 2 -0.49 0.82 5.55
CA GLN A 2 -0.61 -0.07 6.70
C GLN A 2 -0.04 -1.46 6.38
N ILE A 3 0.63 -2.09 7.34
CA ILE A 3 1.03 -3.50 7.23
C ILE A 3 -0.13 -4.35 7.78
N GLU A 4 -0.79 -5.09 6.91
CA GLU A 4 -1.93 -5.94 7.25
C GLU A 4 -1.47 -7.31 7.75
N GLY A 5 -2.08 -7.79 8.84
CA GLY A 5 -1.76 -9.09 9.44
C GLY A 5 -0.50 -9.11 10.31
N ALA A 6 0.12 -7.96 10.58
CA ALA A 6 1.23 -7.87 11.52
C ALA A 6 0.74 -8.15 12.97
N PRO A 7 1.52 -8.87 13.80
CA PRO A 7 1.21 -9.06 15.21
C PRO A 7 1.06 -7.71 15.93
N THR A 8 -0.02 -7.54 16.69
CA THR A 8 -0.33 -6.28 17.40
C THR A 8 0.54 -6.03 18.63
N SER A 9 1.25 -7.04 19.11
CA SER A 9 2.04 -6.95 20.36
C SER A 9 3.39 -6.26 20.18
N GLU A 10 3.96 -6.26 18.96
CA GLU A 10 5.30 -5.72 18.70
C GLU A 10 5.39 -5.17 17.27
N GLN A 11 5.94 -3.96 17.12
CA GLN A 11 6.31 -3.44 15.81
C GLN A 11 7.60 -4.15 15.36
N ILE A 12 7.45 -5.27 14.66
CA ILE A 12 8.57 -6.14 14.26
C ILE A 12 9.16 -5.71 12.91
N VAL A 13 8.40 -4.95 12.11
CA VAL A 13 8.77 -4.54 10.75
C VAL A 13 8.33 -3.11 10.49
N ASP A 14 9.15 -2.38 9.73
CA ASP A 14 8.82 -1.06 9.20
C ASP A 14 9.22 -0.97 7.71
N LEU A 15 8.62 -0.02 7.00
CA LEU A 15 8.88 0.20 5.57
C LEU A 15 9.88 1.33 5.41
N GLU A 16 10.77 1.21 4.42
CA GLU A 16 11.68 2.31 4.06
C GLU A 16 10.93 3.56 3.59
N GLN A 17 9.73 3.36 3.02
CA GLN A 17 8.85 4.40 2.50
C GLN A 17 7.41 4.10 2.90
N ASN A 18 6.79 5.05 3.59
CA ASN A 18 5.41 4.94 4.06
C ASN A 18 4.39 5.61 3.12
N THR A 19 4.83 6.04 1.94
CA THR A 19 4.01 6.69 0.93
C THR A 19 4.27 6.10 -0.46
N VAL A 20 3.23 6.06 -1.28
CA VAL A 20 3.28 5.71 -2.70
C VAL A 20 2.41 6.69 -3.47
N LEU A 21 2.69 6.84 -4.77
CA LEU A 21 1.83 7.53 -5.69
C LEU A 21 0.98 6.52 -6.45
N VAL A 22 -0.35 6.70 -6.41
CA VAL A 22 -1.30 5.89 -7.17
C VAL A 22 -1.71 6.68 -8.41
N GLN A 23 -1.32 6.20 -9.58
CA GLN A 23 -1.80 6.71 -10.86
C GLN A 23 -2.97 5.86 -11.32
N TYR A 24 -4.03 6.50 -11.79
CA TYR A 24 -5.19 5.81 -12.30
C TYR A 24 -5.90 6.64 -13.37
N SER A 25 -6.82 6.00 -14.10
CA SER A 25 -7.69 6.64 -15.07
C SER A 25 -9.13 6.40 -14.69
N VAL A 26 -9.98 7.40 -14.88
CA VAL A 26 -11.43 7.31 -14.71
C VAL A 26 -12.14 7.70 -16.02
N LEU A 27 -13.43 7.39 -16.10
CA LEU A 27 -14.27 7.98 -17.14
C LEU A 27 -14.36 9.50 -16.93
N LEU A 28 -14.49 10.26 -18.01
CA LEU A 28 -14.62 11.72 -17.91
C LEU A 28 -15.84 12.13 -17.06
N SER A 29 -16.91 11.34 -17.08
CA SER A 29 -18.10 11.53 -16.22
C SER A 29 -17.79 11.48 -14.72
N ASP A 30 -16.74 10.75 -14.36
CA ASP A 30 -16.38 10.45 -12.97
C ASP A 30 -15.20 11.34 -12.51
N TYR A 31 -14.72 12.25 -13.36
CA TYR A 31 -13.54 13.08 -13.08
C TYR A 31 -13.71 13.92 -11.81
N GLU A 32 -14.81 14.67 -11.70
CA GLU A 32 -15.08 15.49 -10.52
C GLU A 32 -15.25 14.63 -9.25
N ALA A 33 -15.96 13.51 -9.35
CA ALA A 33 -16.13 12.57 -8.23
C ALA A 33 -14.79 11.94 -7.79
N SER A 34 -13.87 11.74 -8.72
CA SER A 34 -12.53 11.22 -8.42
C SER A 34 -11.65 12.22 -7.66
N LEU A 35 -11.85 13.53 -7.86
CA LEU A 35 -11.08 14.56 -7.15
C LEU A 35 -11.43 14.65 -5.67
N THR A 36 -12.64 14.25 -5.29
CA THR A 36 -13.15 14.29 -3.91
C THR A 36 -13.18 12.92 -3.25
N SER A 37 -12.62 11.89 -3.90
CA SER A 37 -12.60 10.53 -3.36
C SER A 37 -11.38 10.35 -2.45
N ASP A 38 -11.61 10.40 -1.14
CA ASP A 38 -10.55 10.39 -0.14
C ASP A 38 -9.99 8.98 0.19
N GLU A 39 -10.54 7.92 -0.40
CA GLU A 39 -10.38 6.56 0.14
C GLU A 39 -9.60 5.61 -0.78
N PHE A 40 -8.42 6.03 -1.24
CA PHE A 40 -7.41 5.05 -1.66
C PHE A 40 -6.69 4.51 -0.44
N GLU A 41 -6.94 3.26 -0.09
CA GLU A 41 -6.19 2.58 0.96
C GLU A 41 -5.04 1.76 0.33
N VAL A 42 -3.84 1.90 0.88
CA VAL A 42 -2.67 1.14 0.45
C VAL A 42 -2.14 0.31 1.61
N THR A 43 -2.06 -0.99 1.40
CA THR A 43 -1.64 -1.97 2.39
C THR A 43 -0.43 -2.77 1.90
N VAL A 44 0.27 -3.39 2.84
CA VAL A 44 1.34 -4.37 2.58
C VAL A 44 1.04 -5.60 3.42
N SER A 45 1.10 -6.79 2.84
CA SER A 45 0.83 -8.04 3.57
C SER A 45 2.01 -8.46 4.43
N TYR A 46 1.78 -8.72 5.72
CA TYR A 46 2.80 -9.28 6.60
C TYR A 46 3.22 -10.70 6.20
N ASP A 47 2.31 -11.50 5.63
CA ASP A 47 2.66 -12.83 5.11
C ASP A 47 3.61 -12.73 3.92
N GLN A 48 3.45 -11.71 3.06
CA GLN A 48 4.40 -11.43 1.99
C GLN A 48 5.78 -11.11 2.57
N ILE A 49 5.84 -10.23 3.58
CA ILE A 49 7.09 -9.89 4.31
C ILE A 49 7.76 -11.13 4.91
N ARG A 50 6.98 -12.04 5.53
CA ARG A 50 7.51 -13.26 6.16
C ARG A 50 8.08 -14.26 5.15
N SER A 51 7.49 -14.31 3.95
CA SER A 51 7.91 -15.22 2.88
C SER A 51 8.94 -14.63 1.92
N ASP A 52 9.17 -13.31 1.98
CA ASP A 52 10.12 -12.62 1.14
C ASP A 52 11.57 -12.87 1.58
N THR A 53 12.45 -12.96 0.59
CA THR A 53 13.90 -13.16 0.77
C THR A 53 14.72 -12.02 0.16
N THR A 54 14.07 -10.98 -0.35
CA THR A 54 14.70 -9.91 -1.14
C THR A 54 14.75 -8.57 -0.40
N GLY A 55 14.06 -8.45 0.72
CA GLY A 55 13.84 -7.20 1.44
C GLY A 55 12.84 -6.28 0.73
N ARG A 56 11.99 -6.81 -0.16
CA ARG A 56 11.05 -6.02 -0.97
C ARG A 56 9.66 -6.63 -0.99
N VAL A 57 8.66 -5.77 -0.94
CA VAL A 57 7.24 -6.16 -0.95
C VAL A 57 6.41 -5.31 -1.89
N THR A 58 5.29 -5.85 -2.32
CA THR A 58 4.41 -5.19 -3.28
C THR A 58 3.21 -4.58 -2.54
N PRO A 59 3.05 -3.26 -2.57
CA PRO A 59 1.87 -2.63 -1.98
C PRO A 59 0.61 -3.02 -2.76
N GLN A 60 -0.47 -3.27 -2.03
CA GLN A 60 -1.80 -3.54 -2.55
C GLN A 60 -2.66 -2.28 -2.42
N VAL A 61 -3.34 -1.90 -3.51
CA VAL A 61 -4.23 -0.74 -3.53
C VAL A 61 -5.67 -1.23 -3.48
N HIS A 62 -6.39 -0.77 -2.46
CA HIS A 62 -7.83 -0.90 -2.37
C HIS A 62 -8.47 0.31 -3.03
N LEU A 63 -9.36 0.04 -3.99
CA LEU A 63 -9.97 1.08 -4.80
C LEU A 63 -11.19 1.66 -4.08
N PRO A 64 -11.39 2.98 -4.11
CA PRO A 64 -12.58 3.58 -3.55
C PRO A 64 -13.83 3.06 -4.27
N PRO A 65 -14.91 2.79 -3.53
CA PRO A 65 -16.15 2.34 -4.14
C PRO A 65 -16.78 3.43 -5.01
N GLY A 66 -17.57 3.03 -6.01
CA GLY A 66 -18.39 3.96 -6.80
C GLY A 66 -17.67 4.70 -7.93
N LEU A 67 -16.37 4.44 -8.16
CA LEU A 67 -15.63 4.98 -9.30
C LEU A 67 -15.25 3.89 -10.30
N SER A 68 -15.40 4.18 -11.60
CA SER A 68 -14.96 3.29 -12.68
C SER A 68 -13.47 3.44 -12.96
N ILE A 69 -12.64 2.94 -12.04
CA ILE A 69 -11.18 3.08 -12.09
C ILE A 69 -10.52 2.07 -13.05
N ARG A 70 -9.51 2.52 -13.80
CA ARG A 70 -8.71 1.73 -14.75
C ARG A 70 -7.23 2.10 -14.68
N ASN A 71 -6.38 1.23 -15.24
CA ASN A 71 -4.94 1.46 -15.41
C ASN A 71 -4.21 1.84 -14.11
N VAL A 72 -4.61 1.22 -12.99
CA VAL A 72 -4.03 1.49 -11.68
C VAL A 72 -2.55 1.12 -11.70
N ARG A 73 -1.71 2.08 -11.30
CA ARG A 73 -0.27 1.89 -11.14
C ARG A 73 0.18 2.49 -9.82
N VAL A 74 1.03 1.74 -9.12
CA VAL A 74 1.68 2.19 -7.89
C VAL A 74 3.12 2.55 -8.19
N ILE A 75 3.55 3.70 -7.69
CA ILE A 75 4.92 4.20 -7.87
C ILE A 75 5.48 4.57 -6.48
N PRO A 76 6.54 3.89 -6.01
CA PRO A 76 7.21 2.75 -6.64
C PRO A 76 6.35 1.46 -6.60
N PRO A 77 6.60 0.49 -7.51
CA PRO A 77 5.83 -0.77 -7.56
C PRO A 77 6.21 -1.77 -6.46
N THR A 78 7.32 -1.52 -5.76
CA THR A 78 7.78 -2.33 -4.62
C THR A 78 8.40 -1.41 -3.58
N LEU A 79 8.24 -1.75 -2.32
CA LEU A 79 8.78 -1.03 -1.17
C LEU A 79 9.82 -1.88 -0.47
N GLY A 80 10.90 -1.26 -0.01
CA GLY A 80 11.83 -1.90 0.91
C GLY A 80 11.24 -1.99 2.31
N TYR A 81 11.65 -3.00 3.07
CA TYR A 81 11.29 -3.13 4.48
C TYR A 81 12.49 -3.59 5.30
N TYR A 82 12.45 -3.35 6.60
CA TYR A 82 13.46 -3.80 7.54
C TYR A 82 12.81 -4.28 8.84
N ASN A 83 13.46 -5.27 9.47
CA ASN A 83 13.04 -5.74 10.78
C ASN A 83 13.51 -4.73 11.84
N VAL A 84 12.61 -4.39 12.76
CA VAL A 84 12.94 -3.57 13.92
C VAL A 84 13.37 -4.51 15.03
N LEU A 85 14.63 -4.41 15.46
CA LEU A 85 15.12 -5.09 16.65
C LEU A 85 14.75 -4.22 17.86
N ILE A 86 13.88 -4.72 18.72
CA ILE A 86 13.66 -4.11 20.03
C ILE A 86 14.84 -4.57 20.91
N GLU A 87 15.80 -3.67 21.15
CA GLU A 87 16.82 -3.89 22.18
C GLU A 87 16.16 -3.78 23.56
N ASN A 88 16.25 -4.84 24.35
CA ASN A 88 15.88 -4.85 25.78
C ASN A 88 17.03 -4.33 26.64
#